data_AF-A0A1G0RB12-F1
#
_entry.id   AF-A0A1G0RB12-F1
#
_cell.length_a   1.000
_cell.length_b   1.000
_cell.length_c   1.000
_cell.angle_alpha   90.00
_cell.angle_beta   90.00
_cell.angle_gamma   90.00
#
_symmetry.space_group_name_H-M   'P 1'
#
loop_
_entity.id
_entity.type
_entity.pdbx_description
1 polymer ?
#
loop_
_entity_poly.entity_id
_entity_poly.type
_entity_poly.pdbx_seq_one_letter_code
_entity_poly.pdbx_strand_id
1 'polypeptide(L)'
;MKTKYVFLFVAAILFANVNNNAQAAEPSLLFKTPVTYGYNFGLATEAGQFNDEIGLFLGAKGSIVFNHQFSIGVAGYGQMSNHRLKGYSQEIYTWGYNDTTYKYEKLTKQDSSWYINGMGYGGLVLEYIFNPEDILHFTGSLFIGGGNLKYTRDLKDNSNNNMYYYEVDDYYYEYDRKESDFFVLEPAVNAELNLTSMIKIDFGVSYRSISFVNLPATTNKQLSGFQGQLSFKFGSY
;
A
#
# COMPACT_ATOMS: atom_id res chain seq x y z
N MET A 1 -22.67 -0.53 -19.46
CA MET A 1 -21.62 0.43 -19.87
C MET A 1 -20.44 0.27 -18.91
N LYS A 2 -19.42 -0.50 -19.30
CA LYS A 2 -18.12 -0.07 -19.87
C LYS A 2 -17.06 0.36 -18.82
N THR A 3 -16.57 -0.60 -18.02
CA THR A 3 -15.22 -0.52 -17.40
C THR A 3 -14.70 -1.94 -17.10
N LYS A 4 -14.17 -2.67 -18.08
CA LYS A 4 -13.53 -3.98 -17.85
C LYS A 4 -12.26 -4.27 -18.67
N TYR A 5 -11.69 -3.30 -19.40
CA TYR A 5 -10.62 -3.61 -20.36
C TYR A 5 -9.32 -2.81 -20.26
N VAL A 6 -9.07 -2.08 -19.16
CA VAL A 6 -7.82 -1.29 -19.06
C VAL A 6 -6.64 -2.10 -18.47
N PHE A 7 -6.89 -3.22 -17.79
CA PHE A 7 -5.82 -4.01 -17.17
C PHE A 7 -5.07 -4.98 -18.08
N LEU A 8 -5.54 -5.19 -19.32
CA LEU A 8 -4.97 -6.19 -20.24
C LEU A 8 -3.92 -5.64 -21.22
N PHE A 9 -3.70 -4.32 -21.25
CA PHE A 9 -2.85 -3.71 -22.28
C PHE A 9 -1.37 -3.58 -21.90
N VAL A 10 -1.04 -3.47 -20.62
CA VAL A 10 0.37 -3.33 -20.17
C VAL A 10 1.08 -4.69 -20.08
N ALA A 11 0.37 -5.76 -19.74
CA ALA A 11 0.94 -7.12 -19.75
C ALA A 11 1.22 -7.65 -21.17
N ALA A 12 0.47 -7.20 -22.19
CA ALA A 12 0.58 -7.72 -23.56
C ALA A 12 1.85 -7.27 -24.30
N ILE A 13 2.44 -6.13 -23.91
CA ILE A 13 3.65 -5.60 -24.58
C ILE A 13 4.91 -6.36 -24.15
N LEU A 14 4.90 -7.01 -22.98
CA LEU A 14 6.03 -7.83 -22.49
C LEU A 14 6.10 -9.24 -23.12
N PHE A 15 5.07 -9.71 -23.83
CA PHE A 15 5.01 -11.09 -24.37
C PHE A 15 4.84 -11.18 -25.89
N ALA A 16 4.78 -10.07 -26.63
CA ALA A 16 4.49 -10.07 -28.07
C ALA A 16 5.65 -10.51 -28.99
N ASN A 17 6.79 -10.98 -28.47
CA ASN A 17 7.96 -11.37 -29.26
C ASN A 17 8.38 -12.83 -29.07
N VAL A 18 7.44 -13.78 -29.09
CA VAL A 18 7.78 -15.22 -29.21
C VAL A 18 7.68 -15.63 -30.68
N ASN A 19 8.79 -15.49 -31.41
CA ASN A 19 8.94 -16.03 -32.75
C ASN A 19 9.12 -17.55 -32.68
N ASN A 20 8.19 -18.31 -33.26
CA ASN A 20 8.31 -19.75 -33.49
C ASN A 20 9.23 -20.01 -34.68
N ASN A 21 10.51 -20.24 -34.43
CA ASN A 21 11.39 -20.95 -35.37
C ASN A 21 12.15 -22.03 -34.58
N ALA A 22 11.64 -23.26 -34.66
CA ALA A 22 12.24 -24.43 -34.07
C ALA A 22 13.39 -24.94 -34.96
N GLN A 23 14.57 -24.41 -34.72
CA GLN A 23 15.84 -25.11 -34.94
C GLN A 23 16.51 -25.21 -33.56
N ALA A 24 17.29 -26.25 -33.30
CA ALA A 24 17.99 -26.43 -32.02
C ALA A 24 19.03 -25.32 -31.82
N ALA A 25 18.54 -24.13 -31.48
CA ALA A 25 19.27 -22.96 -31.07
C ALA A 25 19.45 -23.05 -29.56
N GLU A 26 20.60 -22.59 -29.07
CA GLU A 26 20.76 -22.37 -27.63
C GLU A 26 19.54 -21.60 -27.09
N PRO A 27 19.02 -21.96 -25.90
CA PRO A 27 17.85 -21.30 -25.36
C PRO A 27 18.09 -19.80 -25.38
N SER A 28 17.20 -19.06 -26.03
CA SER A 28 17.29 -17.59 -26.07
C SER A 28 17.17 -17.08 -24.64
N LEU A 29 18.30 -16.69 -24.05
CA LEU A 29 18.35 -16.20 -22.69
C LEU A 29 17.77 -14.78 -22.65
N LEU A 30 16.92 -14.51 -21.65
CA LEU A 30 16.38 -13.16 -21.40
C LEU A 30 17.50 -12.14 -21.19
N PHE A 31 18.61 -12.58 -20.61
CA PHE A 31 19.83 -11.79 -20.44
C PHE A 31 20.96 -12.42 -21.25
N LYS A 32 21.59 -11.64 -22.13
CA LYS A 32 22.79 -12.08 -22.86
C LYS A 32 23.93 -12.27 -21.86
N THR A 33 24.69 -13.35 -22.02
CA THR A 33 25.88 -13.63 -21.20
C THR A 33 27.06 -12.77 -21.66
N PRO A 34 27.94 -12.33 -20.73
CA PRO A 34 27.86 -12.47 -19.28
C PRO A 34 26.82 -11.54 -18.62
N VAL A 35 26.18 -12.01 -17.56
CA VAL A 35 25.24 -11.23 -16.74
C VAL A 35 25.97 -10.65 -15.53
N THR A 36 25.87 -9.35 -15.30
CA THR A 36 26.36 -8.70 -14.07
C THR A 36 25.24 -8.61 -13.04
N TYR A 37 25.59 -8.77 -11.76
CA TYR A 37 24.64 -8.74 -10.64
C TYR A 37 25.04 -7.68 -9.62
N GLY A 38 24.06 -6.91 -9.18
CA GLY A 38 24.15 -5.96 -8.08
C GLY A 38 23.00 -6.16 -7.10
N TYR A 39 22.97 -5.37 -6.04
CA TYR A 39 21.87 -5.33 -5.10
C TYR A 39 21.65 -3.90 -4.61
N ASN A 40 20.40 -3.58 -4.29
CA ASN A 40 20.08 -2.35 -3.56
C ASN A 40 19.08 -2.62 -2.45
N PHE A 41 19.14 -1.77 -1.44
CA PHE A 41 18.14 -1.62 -0.41
C PHE A 41 17.81 -0.13 -0.29
N GLY A 42 16.54 0.22 -0.18
CA GLY A 42 16.13 1.61 -0.08
C GLY A 42 15.05 1.84 0.95
N LEU A 43 15.10 3.02 1.56
CA LEU A 43 14.01 3.57 2.37
C LEU A 43 13.20 4.51 1.49
N ALA A 44 11.87 4.40 1.55
CA ALA A 44 10.96 5.14 0.70
C ALA A 44 9.83 5.75 1.51
N THR A 45 9.42 6.95 1.14
CA THR A 45 8.18 7.57 1.61
C THR A 45 7.28 7.90 0.43
N GLU A 46 5.97 7.72 0.63
CA GLU A 46 4.96 8.05 -0.36
C GLU A 46 3.93 8.98 0.27
N ALA A 47 3.57 10.03 -0.44
CA ALA A 47 2.55 10.97 -0.03
C ALA A 47 1.56 11.19 -1.18
N GLY A 48 0.27 11.02 -0.91
CA GLY A 48 -0.70 11.01 -2.01
C GLY A 48 -2.14 10.88 -1.56
N GLN A 49 -3.02 10.69 -2.54
CA GLN A 49 -4.46 10.54 -2.29
C GLN A 49 -4.74 9.29 -1.46
N PHE A 50 -5.45 9.48 -0.35
CA PHE A 50 -5.85 8.41 0.55
C PHE A 50 -7.05 8.85 1.41
N ASN A 51 -8.14 8.09 1.31
CA ASN A 51 -9.40 8.33 2.02
C ASN A 51 -9.92 9.78 1.91
N ASP A 52 -9.95 10.30 0.68
CA ASP A 52 -10.35 11.68 0.35
C ASP A 52 -9.46 12.78 0.97
N GLU A 53 -8.29 12.40 1.49
CA GLU A 53 -7.29 13.25 2.14
C GLU A 53 -5.87 12.91 1.62
N ILE A 54 -4.83 13.51 2.20
CA ILE A 54 -3.43 13.17 1.90
C ILE A 54 -2.95 12.11 2.89
N GLY A 55 -2.68 10.91 2.40
CA GLY A 55 -2.03 9.84 3.16
C GLY A 55 -0.52 9.93 3.08
N LEU A 56 0.14 9.54 4.17
CA LEU A 56 1.60 9.40 4.25
C LEU A 56 1.96 7.95 4.53
N PHE A 57 2.91 7.42 3.78
CA PHE A 57 3.43 6.07 3.87
C PHE A 57 4.93 6.09 4.05
N LEU A 58 5.44 5.15 4.83
CA LEU A 58 6.86 4.88 4.98
C LEU A 58 7.11 3.40 4.71
N GLY A 59 8.17 3.11 3.97
CA GLY A 59 8.45 1.76 3.53
C GLY A 59 9.93 1.51 3.26
N ALA A 60 10.20 0.27 2.90
CA ALA A 60 11.51 -0.18 2.46
C ALA A 60 11.39 -1.09 1.24
N LYS A 61 12.40 -1.05 0.38
CA LYS A 61 12.52 -1.86 -0.85
C LYS A 61 13.89 -2.53 -0.86
N GLY A 62 13.97 -3.79 -1.29
CA GLY A 62 15.23 -4.48 -1.55
C GLY A 62 15.15 -5.21 -2.88
N SER A 63 16.20 -5.13 -3.71
CA SER A 63 16.20 -5.76 -5.03
C SER A 63 17.58 -6.27 -5.45
N ILE A 64 17.58 -7.28 -6.32
CA ILE A 64 18.74 -7.74 -7.08
C ILE A 64 18.67 -7.04 -8.43
N VAL A 65 19.79 -6.47 -8.87
CA VAL A 65 19.93 -5.74 -10.13
C VAL A 65 20.70 -6.61 -11.11
N PHE A 66 20.19 -6.73 -12.33
CA PHE A 66 20.75 -7.48 -13.44
C PHE A 66 21.16 -6.50 -14.54
N ASN A 67 22.41 -6.61 -14.99
CA ASN A 67 22.96 -5.80 -16.09
C ASN A 67 22.76 -4.29 -15.90
N HIS A 68 22.72 -3.82 -14.65
CA HIS A 68 22.47 -2.42 -14.28
C HIS A 68 21.13 -1.83 -14.79
N GLN A 69 20.29 -2.62 -15.47
CA GLN A 69 19.13 -2.15 -16.23
C GLN A 69 17.82 -2.70 -15.70
N PHE A 70 17.82 -3.89 -15.11
CA PHE A 70 16.59 -4.52 -14.64
C PHE A 70 16.76 -4.98 -13.21
N SER A 71 15.78 -4.71 -12.35
CA SER A 71 15.81 -5.22 -10.98
C SER A 71 14.52 -5.95 -10.60
N ILE A 72 14.70 -6.98 -9.77
CA ILE A 72 13.62 -7.75 -9.16
C ILE A 72 13.80 -7.65 -7.65
N GLY A 73 12.74 -7.28 -6.95
CA GLY A 73 12.80 -7.06 -5.53
C GLY A 73 11.50 -7.29 -4.80
N VAL A 74 11.54 -6.95 -3.52
CA VAL A 74 10.40 -6.88 -2.62
C VAL A 74 10.32 -5.50 -1.99
N ALA A 75 9.11 -5.04 -1.70
CA ALA A 75 8.89 -3.80 -0.96
C ALA A 75 7.72 -3.95 0.01
N GLY A 76 7.70 -3.09 1.03
CA GLY A 76 6.60 -2.99 1.98
C GLY A 76 6.45 -1.58 2.51
N TYR A 77 5.21 -1.16 2.74
CA TYR A 77 4.82 0.18 3.15
C TYR A 77 3.80 0.12 4.27
N GLY A 78 3.95 1.01 5.26
CA GLY A 78 2.99 1.24 6.33
C GLY A 78 2.49 2.68 6.31
N GLN A 79 1.20 2.85 6.56
CA GLN A 79 0.56 4.15 6.71
C GLN A 79 0.97 4.82 8.03
N MET A 80 1.38 6.08 7.96
CA MET A 80 1.81 6.89 9.11
C MET A 80 0.82 7.99 9.49
N SER A 81 -0.07 8.37 8.57
CA SER A 81 -1.12 9.36 8.78
C SER A 81 -2.36 8.75 9.42
N ASN A 82 -3.22 9.56 10.05
CA ASN A 82 -4.50 9.14 10.61
C ASN A 82 -5.63 9.76 9.81
N HIS A 83 -6.60 8.94 9.37
CA HIS A 83 -7.70 9.42 8.53
C HIS A 83 -9.05 9.09 9.14
N ARG A 84 -9.89 10.09 9.37
CA ARG A 84 -11.21 9.90 9.98
C ARG A 84 -12.17 9.24 8.98
N LEU A 85 -12.94 8.27 9.46
CA LEU A 85 -14.06 7.71 8.69
C LEU A 85 -15.27 8.64 8.75
N LYS A 86 -15.76 9.07 7.60
CA LYS A 86 -16.97 9.90 7.48
C LYS A 86 -18.19 9.00 7.31
N GLY A 87 -19.25 9.25 8.08
CA GLY A 87 -20.52 8.51 7.95
C GLY A 87 -20.50 7.09 8.53
N TYR A 88 -19.43 6.70 9.22
CA TYR A 88 -19.40 5.47 9.99
C TYR A 88 -19.84 5.79 11.43
N SER A 89 -20.98 5.24 11.84
CA SER A 89 -21.51 5.30 13.20
C SER A 89 -22.00 3.91 13.62
N GLN A 90 -21.48 3.39 14.72
CA GLN A 90 -22.03 2.17 15.33
C GLN A 90 -23.01 2.54 16.44
N GLU A 91 -24.15 1.87 16.46
CA GLU A 91 -25.07 1.93 17.59
C GLU A 91 -24.45 1.16 18.76
N ILE A 92 -24.21 1.83 19.89
CA ILE A 92 -23.68 1.19 21.10
C ILE A 92 -24.82 1.07 22.11
N TYR A 93 -25.10 -0.16 22.54
CA TYR A 93 -26.03 -0.45 23.62
C TYR A 93 -25.23 -0.73 24.88
N THR A 94 -25.30 0.18 25.86
CA THR A 94 -24.66 0.00 27.16
C THR A 94 -25.67 -0.49 28.18
N TRP A 95 -25.25 -1.44 29.01
CA TRP A 95 -26.00 -1.86 30.18
C TRP A 95 -25.45 -1.14 31.42
N GLY A 96 -26.32 -0.44 32.15
CA GLY A 96 -25.95 0.28 33.36
C GLY A 96 -26.83 -0.13 34.53
N TYR A 97 -26.21 -0.36 35.69
CA TYR A 97 -26.91 -0.53 36.95
C TYR A 97 -26.99 0.82 37.65
N ASN A 98 -28.19 1.40 37.72
CA ASN A 98 -28.47 2.54 38.59
C ASN A 98 -29.47 2.11 39.65
N ASP A 99 -29.13 2.41 40.90
CA ASP A 99 -29.79 2.01 42.14
C ASP A 99 -31.29 1.73 41.97
N THR A 100 -31.66 0.44 41.96
CA THR A 100 -33.01 -0.18 41.84
C THR A 100 -33.65 -0.41 40.46
N THR A 101 -33.10 0.02 39.32
CA THR A 101 -33.74 -0.26 38.00
C THR A 101 -32.74 -0.57 36.88
N TYR A 102 -32.98 -1.67 36.14
CA TYR A 102 -32.29 -1.94 34.88
C TYR A 102 -32.75 -0.95 33.80
N LYS A 103 -31.84 -0.10 33.31
CA LYS A 103 -32.12 0.78 32.18
C LYS A 103 -31.27 0.39 30.98
N TYR A 104 -31.93 0.28 29.83
CA TYR A 104 -31.30 0.25 28.53
C TYR A 104 -31.20 1.68 28.02
N GLU A 105 -29.99 2.21 27.91
CA GLU A 105 -29.76 3.50 27.27
C GLU A 105 -29.09 3.29 25.91
N LYS A 106 -29.78 3.72 24.85
CA LYS A 106 -29.24 3.72 23.49
C LYS A 106 -28.30 4.92 23.33
N LEU A 107 -27.00 4.68 23.39
CA LEU A 107 -26.02 5.70 23.02
C LEU A 107 -25.92 5.73 21.49
N THR A 108 -26.81 6.50 20.86
CA THR A 108 -26.70 6.82 19.44
C THR A 108 -25.60 7.86 19.26
N LYS A 109 -24.32 7.47 19.34
CA LYS A 109 -23.21 8.37 19.00
C LYS A 109 -23.13 8.49 17.49
N GLN A 110 -23.85 9.48 16.97
CA GLN A 110 -23.91 9.85 15.56
C GLN A 110 -22.56 10.33 14.99
N ASP A 111 -21.61 10.69 15.86
CA ASP A 111 -20.22 10.99 15.51
C ASP A 111 -19.29 9.97 16.17
N SER A 112 -19.11 8.80 15.55
CA SER A 112 -18.14 7.84 16.08
C SER A 112 -16.73 8.12 15.55
N SER A 113 -15.77 8.26 16.47
CA SER A 113 -14.36 8.62 16.24
C SER A 113 -13.54 7.46 15.68
N TRP A 114 -13.95 6.89 14.54
CA TRP A 114 -13.18 5.85 13.87
C TRP A 114 -12.20 6.44 12.87
N TYR A 115 -11.02 5.82 12.82
CA TYR A 115 -9.93 6.21 11.96
C TYR A 115 -9.36 4.99 11.22
N ILE A 116 -8.83 5.25 10.03
CA ILE A 116 -7.85 4.37 9.39
C ILE A 116 -6.48 4.84 9.87
N ASN A 117 -5.77 4.00 10.63
CA ASN A 117 -4.47 4.32 11.22
C ASN A 117 -3.44 3.19 11.16
N GLY A 118 -3.64 2.22 10.26
CA GLY A 118 -2.80 1.01 10.24
C GLY A 118 -2.88 0.23 8.93
N MET A 119 -3.07 0.91 7.79
CA MET A 119 -2.94 0.21 6.51
C MET A 119 -1.48 -0.16 6.26
N GLY A 120 -1.25 -1.40 5.83
CA GLY A 120 0.07 -1.85 5.37
C GLY A 120 -0.05 -2.75 4.16
N TYR A 121 0.92 -2.68 3.25
CA TYR A 121 0.98 -3.55 2.07
C TYR A 121 2.41 -3.92 1.72
N GLY A 122 2.58 -5.09 1.10
CA GLY A 122 3.87 -5.62 0.69
C GLY A 122 3.75 -6.52 -0.54
N GLY A 123 4.84 -6.67 -1.28
CA GLY A 123 4.79 -7.35 -2.57
C GLY A 123 6.10 -7.36 -3.34
N LEU A 124 5.99 -7.82 -4.58
CA LEU A 124 7.09 -7.87 -5.55
C LEU A 124 7.22 -6.53 -6.27
N VAL A 125 8.46 -6.17 -6.60
CA VAL A 125 8.78 -5.00 -7.41
C VAL A 125 9.62 -5.41 -8.60
N LEU A 126 9.20 -4.97 -9.78
CA LEU A 126 9.99 -5.01 -11.00
C LEU A 126 10.37 -3.58 -11.36
N GLU A 127 11.61 -3.33 -11.73
CA GLU A 127 12.06 -2.00 -12.13
C GLU A 127 12.97 -2.10 -13.35
N TYR A 128 12.78 -1.19 -14.29
CA TYR A 128 13.66 -0.97 -15.41
C TYR A 128 14.35 0.39 -15.26
N ILE A 129 15.66 0.42 -15.47
CA ILE A 129 16.52 1.58 -15.29
C ILE A 129 16.98 2.01 -16.68
N PHE A 130 16.48 3.17 -17.12
CA PHE A 130 16.89 3.76 -18.39
C PHE A 130 18.24 4.44 -18.16
N ASN A 131 19.22 4.19 -19.03
CA ASN A 131 20.51 4.90 -19.02
C ASN A 131 21.20 4.96 -17.63
N PRO A 132 21.48 3.82 -16.98
CA PRO A 132 21.98 3.78 -15.58
C PRO A 132 23.33 4.48 -15.37
N GLU A 133 24.10 4.69 -16.43
CA GLU A 133 25.41 5.36 -16.41
C GLU A 133 25.29 6.89 -16.25
N ASP A 134 24.13 7.47 -16.58
CA ASP A 134 23.91 8.91 -16.46
C ASP A 134 23.70 9.31 -14.99
N ILE A 135 24.23 10.48 -14.60
CA ILE A 135 24.10 10.99 -13.22
C ILE A 135 22.63 11.14 -12.84
N LEU A 136 21.80 11.63 -13.77
CA LEU A 136 20.36 11.74 -13.63
C LEU A 136 19.71 10.94 -14.76
N HIS A 137 18.85 10.00 -14.40
CA HIS A 137 18.19 9.14 -15.36
C HIS A 137 16.79 8.74 -14.86
N PHE A 138 16.04 8.00 -15.67
CA PHE A 138 14.67 7.60 -15.32
C PHE A 138 14.58 6.12 -14.99
N THR A 139 13.61 5.77 -14.15
CA THR A 139 13.23 4.40 -13.86
C THR A 139 11.73 4.22 -14.08
N GLY A 140 11.34 3.04 -14.57
CA GLY A 140 9.95 2.60 -14.60
C GLY A 140 9.80 1.41 -13.67
N SER A 141 8.84 1.45 -12.75
CA SER A 141 8.63 0.36 -11.79
C SER A 141 7.19 -0.11 -11.73
N LEU A 142 7.02 -1.36 -11.32
CA LEU A 142 5.74 -1.99 -11.09
C LEU A 142 5.78 -2.76 -9.78
N PHE A 143 4.95 -2.36 -8.84
CA PHE A 143 4.68 -3.09 -7.60
C PHE A 143 3.41 -3.94 -7.75
N ILE A 144 3.49 -5.20 -7.33
CA ILE A 144 2.38 -6.16 -7.30
C ILE A 144 2.36 -6.79 -5.92
N GLY A 145 1.28 -6.62 -5.16
CA GLY A 145 1.23 -7.08 -3.79
C GLY A 145 -0.15 -7.17 -3.18
N GLY A 146 -0.16 -7.36 -1.87
CA GLY A 146 -1.36 -7.38 -1.05
C GLY A 146 -1.12 -6.64 0.25
N GLY A 147 -2.21 -6.32 0.94
CA GLY A 147 -2.15 -5.62 2.20
C GLY A 147 -3.40 -5.82 3.03
N ASN A 148 -3.39 -5.21 4.20
CA ASN A 148 -4.51 -5.20 5.13
C ASN A 148 -4.71 -3.76 5.63
N LEU A 149 -5.97 -3.38 5.86
CA LEU A 149 -6.31 -2.17 6.59
C LEU A 149 -7.30 -2.47 7.71
N LYS A 150 -7.22 -1.64 8.75
CA LYS A 150 -8.03 -1.73 9.95
C LYS A 150 -8.65 -0.39 10.31
N TYR A 151 -9.88 -0.45 10.80
CA TYR A 151 -10.54 0.65 11.49
C TYR A 151 -10.24 0.59 12.99
N THR A 152 -9.75 1.70 13.53
CA THR A 152 -9.51 1.85 14.97
C THR A 152 -10.42 2.93 15.54
N ARG A 153 -11.00 2.66 16.71
CA ARG A 153 -11.78 3.63 17.46
C ARG A 153 -10.86 4.39 18.41
N ASP A 154 -10.91 5.71 18.36
CA ASP A 154 -10.28 6.56 19.38
C ASP A 154 -11.17 6.56 20.63
N LEU A 155 -10.78 5.77 21.63
CA LEU A 155 -11.32 5.86 22.98
C LEU A 155 -10.56 6.97 23.70
N LYS A 156 -10.96 8.23 23.50
CA LYS A 156 -10.52 9.29 24.40
C LYS A 156 -11.10 9.01 25.77
N ASP A 157 -10.28 8.39 26.62
CA ASP A 157 -10.56 8.17 28.02
C ASP A 157 -10.71 9.53 28.69
N ASN A 158 -11.96 9.95 28.90
CA ASN A 158 -12.26 11.08 29.74
C ASN A 158 -12.19 10.56 31.18
N SER A 159 -10.95 10.45 31.69
CA SER A 159 -10.60 10.02 33.05
C SER A 159 -11.10 11.00 34.10
N ASN A 160 -12.41 11.14 34.26
CA ASN A 160 -13.05 11.92 35.33
C ASN A 160 -14.38 11.34 35.83
N ASN A 161 -14.78 10.14 35.41
CA ASN A 161 -15.89 9.45 36.07
C ASN A 161 -15.43 8.13 36.66
N ASN A 162 -15.52 8.07 37.98
CA ASN A 162 -15.28 6.93 38.86
C ASN A 162 -16.38 5.87 38.66
N MET A 163 -16.63 5.48 37.40
CA MET A 163 -17.50 4.37 37.05
C MET A 163 -16.58 3.20 36.75
N TYR A 164 -16.66 2.16 37.59
CA TYR A 164 -16.04 0.88 37.32
C TYR A 164 -16.58 0.38 35.99
N TYR A 165 -15.81 0.55 34.92
CA TYR A 165 -16.00 -0.20 33.70
C TYR A 165 -15.67 -1.64 34.08
N TYR A 166 -16.71 -2.44 34.33
CA TYR A 166 -16.58 -3.83 33.93
C TYR A 166 -16.28 -3.75 32.44
N GLU A 167 -15.13 -4.27 32.02
CA GLU A 167 -14.98 -4.75 30.65
C GLU A 167 -16.18 -5.69 30.47
N VAL A 168 -17.27 -5.14 29.94
CA VAL A 168 -18.36 -5.94 29.45
C VAL A 168 -17.68 -6.66 28.31
N ASP A 169 -17.26 -7.91 28.55
CA ASP A 169 -16.85 -8.85 27.52
C ASP A 169 -17.80 -8.58 26.35
N ASP A 170 -17.25 -8.03 25.26
CA ASP A 170 -17.97 -7.45 24.13
C ASP A 170 -18.84 -8.54 23.47
N TYR A 171 -19.95 -8.88 24.09
CA TYR A 171 -20.90 -9.92 23.68
C TYR A 171 -22.06 -9.27 22.92
N TYR A 172 -21.73 -8.32 22.05
CA TYR A 172 -22.65 -7.82 21.04
C TYR A 172 -22.18 -8.28 19.68
N TYR A 173 -23.13 -8.73 18.88
CA TYR A 173 -22.91 -9.14 17.49
C TYR A 173 -22.49 -7.94 16.65
N GLU A 174 -21.19 -7.70 16.62
CA GLU A 174 -20.55 -6.75 15.74
C GLU A 174 -20.56 -7.32 14.31
N TYR A 175 -21.62 -7.03 13.55
CA TYR A 175 -21.78 -7.57 12.19
C TYR A 175 -20.95 -6.81 11.13
N ASP A 176 -20.42 -5.63 11.46
CA ASP A 176 -19.68 -4.81 10.51
C ASP A 176 -18.19 -5.12 10.55
N ARG A 177 -17.65 -5.55 9.41
CA ARG A 177 -16.21 -5.81 9.24
C ARG A 177 -15.39 -4.55 9.51
N LYS A 178 -14.40 -4.65 10.38
CA LYS A 178 -13.45 -3.56 10.71
C LYS A 178 -12.06 -3.73 10.10
N GLU A 179 -11.83 -4.85 9.45
CA GLU A 179 -10.59 -5.16 8.76
C GLU A 179 -10.89 -5.75 7.38
N SER A 180 -9.99 -5.51 6.44
CA SER A 180 -10.07 -6.11 5.12
C SER A 180 -8.68 -6.28 4.55
N ASP A 181 -8.46 -7.44 3.95
CA ASP A 181 -7.36 -7.63 3.03
C ASP A 181 -7.69 -7.01 1.67
N PHE A 182 -6.66 -6.68 0.92
CA PHE A 182 -6.79 -6.11 -0.41
C PHE A 182 -5.60 -6.46 -1.30
N PHE A 183 -5.82 -6.34 -2.59
CA PHE A 183 -4.76 -6.42 -3.60
C PHE A 183 -4.28 -5.02 -3.99
N VAL A 184 -2.99 -4.89 -4.28
CA VAL A 184 -2.35 -3.64 -4.71
C VAL A 184 -1.61 -3.87 -6.01
N LEU A 185 -1.84 -2.96 -6.95
CA LEU A 185 -0.97 -2.76 -8.09
C LEU A 185 -0.55 -1.29 -8.16
N GLU A 186 0.75 -1.04 -8.27
CA GLU A 186 1.27 0.31 -8.27
C GLU A 186 2.39 0.48 -9.31
N PRO A 187 2.05 0.90 -10.54
CA PRO A 187 3.04 1.39 -11.49
C PRO A 187 3.58 2.76 -11.07
N ALA A 188 4.87 3.00 -11.31
CA ALA A 188 5.52 4.28 -11.05
C ALA A 188 6.57 4.62 -12.13
N VAL A 189 6.86 5.92 -12.23
CA VAL A 189 7.99 6.45 -12.99
C VAL A 189 8.74 7.41 -12.09
N ASN A 190 10.07 7.28 -12.05
CA ASN A 190 10.92 8.06 -11.16
C ASN A 190 12.11 8.64 -11.91
N ALA A 191 12.61 9.77 -11.41
CA ALA A 191 13.91 10.32 -11.74
C ALA A 191 14.90 9.90 -10.64
N GLU A 192 15.95 9.16 -11.02
CA GLU A 192 16.99 8.65 -10.13
C GLU A 192 18.29 9.45 -10.33
N LEU A 193 18.85 9.92 -9.23
CA LEU A 193 20.10 10.67 -9.15
C LEU A 193 21.17 9.79 -8.49
N ASN A 194 22.23 9.49 -9.24
CA ASN A 194 23.43 8.82 -8.76
C ASN A 194 24.28 9.80 -7.93
N LEU A 195 24.16 9.76 -6.60
CA LEU A 195 24.94 10.63 -5.71
C LEU A 195 26.37 10.12 -5.50
N THR A 196 26.51 8.83 -5.26
CA THR A 196 27.80 8.14 -5.13
C THR A 196 27.71 6.77 -5.80
N SER A 197 28.81 6.02 -5.85
CA SER A 197 28.77 4.63 -6.32
C SER A 197 27.87 3.71 -5.49
N MET A 198 27.50 4.12 -4.27
CA MET A 198 26.67 3.32 -3.36
C MET A 198 25.33 3.94 -3.03
N ILE A 199 25.14 5.25 -3.26
CA ILE A 199 23.96 6.00 -2.80
C ILE A 199 23.28 6.64 -4.01
N LYS A 200 21.97 6.43 -4.10
CA LYS A 200 21.10 7.07 -5.07
C LYS A 200 19.89 7.69 -4.39
N ILE A 201 19.37 8.78 -4.95
CA ILE A 201 18.10 9.37 -4.54
C ILE A 201 17.14 9.29 -5.71
N ASP A 202 15.90 8.89 -5.44
CA ASP A 202 14.89 8.69 -6.45
C ASP A 202 13.62 9.44 -6.05
N PHE A 203 13.09 10.20 -7.02
CA PHE A 203 11.89 11.02 -6.87
C PHE A 203 10.93 10.63 -7.97
N GLY A 204 9.68 10.35 -7.65
CA GLY A 204 8.76 9.89 -8.67
C GLY A 204 7.30 10.06 -8.37
N VAL A 205 6.51 9.55 -9.30
CA VAL A 205 5.06 9.54 -9.22
C VAL A 205 4.55 8.14 -9.53
N SER A 206 3.55 7.72 -8.77
CA SER A 206 2.90 6.43 -8.93
C SER A 206 1.39 6.55 -8.89
N TYR A 207 0.72 5.49 -9.32
CA TYR A 207 -0.71 5.35 -9.13
C TYR A 207 -1.01 4.04 -8.40
N ARG A 208 -1.38 4.13 -7.12
CA ARG A 208 -1.76 2.97 -6.32
C ARG A 208 -3.19 2.56 -6.65
N SER A 209 -3.35 1.36 -7.20
CA SER A 209 -4.65 0.75 -7.49
C SER A 209 -4.96 -0.33 -6.46
N ILE A 210 -5.97 -0.09 -5.64
CA ILE A 210 -6.45 -1.01 -4.61
C ILE A 210 -7.68 -1.77 -5.10
N SER A 211 -7.79 -3.05 -4.75
CA SER A 211 -8.94 -3.91 -5.11
C SER A 211 -9.30 -4.88 -3.99
N PHE A 212 -10.54 -5.35 -4.02
CA PHE A 212 -11.10 -6.33 -3.08
C PHE A 212 -11.29 -5.87 -1.63
N VAL A 213 -11.30 -4.55 -1.37
CA VAL A 213 -11.68 -4.02 -0.06
C VAL A 213 -13.15 -4.33 0.22
N ASN A 214 -13.42 -4.91 1.39
CA ASN A 214 -14.76 -5.21 1.87
C ASN A 214 -14.98 -4.61 3.27
N LEU A 215 -15.20 -3.30 3.30
CA LEU A 215 -15.45 -2.53 4.51
C LEU A 215 -16.69 -1.63 4.34
N PRO A 216 -17.45 -1.38 5.42
CA PRO A 216 -18.72 -0.65 5.37
C PRO A 216 -18.57 0.83 4.99
N ALA A 217 -17.43 1.47 5.31
CA ALA A 217 -17.25 2.92 5.16
C ALA A 217 -16.06 3.29 4.25
N THR A 218 -15.44 2.33 3.57
CA THR A 218 -14.26 2.56 2.73
C THR A 218 -14.33 1.72 1.47
N THR A 219 -14.12 2.38 0.34
CA THR A 219 -14.14 1.77 -0.98
C THR A 219 -12.74 1.63 -1.58
N ASN A 220 -12.57 0.73 -2.55
CA ASN A 220 -11.34 0.61 -3.34
C ASN A 220 -10.84 1.96 -3.88
N LYS A 221 -11.77 2.81 -4.36
CA LYS A 221 -11.46 4.11 -4.95
C LYS A 221 -10.89 5.08 -3.92
N GLN A 222 -11.40 5.07 -2.70
CA GLN A 222 -10.90 5.95 -1.63
C GLN A 222 -9.46 5.58 -1.22
N LEU A 223 -9.06 4.32 -1.35
CA LEU A 223 -7.68 3.89 -1.05
C LEU A 223 -6.74 3.97 -2.27
N SER A 224 -7.29 4.18 -3.47
CA SER A 224 -6.54 4.28 -4.72
C SER A 224 -6.26 5.75 -5.07
N GLY A 225 -5.13 6.01 -5.71
CA GLY A 225 -4.84 7.34 -6.23
C GLY A 225 -3.38 7.57 -6.54
N PHE A 226 -3.09 8.81 -6.97
CA PHE A 226 -1.73 9.24 -7.25
C PHE A 226 -0.93 9.47 -5.97
N GLN A 227 0.35 9.07 -6.00
CA GLN A 227 1.32 9.31 -4.94
C GLN A 227 2.58 9.95 -5.53
N GLY A 228 3.17 10.90 -4.78
CA GLY A 228 4.56 11.29 -4.96
C GLY A 228 5.45 10.39 -4.11
N GLN A 229 6.62 10.04 -4.63
CA GLN A 229 7.57 9.16 -3.98
C GLN A 229 8.92 9.86 -3.79
N LEU A 230 9.55 9.60 -2.66
CA LEU A 230 10.94 9.93 -2.39
C LEU A 230 11.61 8.70 -1.79
N SER A 231 12.74 8.27 -2.36
CA SER A 231 13.50 7.15 -1.84
C SER A 231 15.01 7.38 -1.84
N PHE A 232 15.66 6.78 -0.85
CA PHE A 232 17.12 6.72 -0.73
C PHE A 232 17.53 5.27 -0.92
N LYS A 233 18.28 4.97 -1.98
CA LYS A 233 18.72 3.61 -2.32
C LYS A 233 20.22 3.46 -2.04
N PHE A 234 20.58 2.36 -1.41
CA PHE A 234 21.92 2.00 -0.97
C PHE A 234 22.29 0.65 -1.56
N GLY A 235 23.47 0.51 -2.14
CA GLY A 235 23.85 -0.80 -2.68
C GLY A 235 25.06 -0.80 -3.59
N SER A 236 25.34 -1.97 -4.15
CA SER A 236 26.34 -2.13 -5.19
C SER A 236 25.59 -2.30 -6.51
N TYR A 237 25.85 -1.40 -7.45
CA TYR A 237 25.20 -1.39 -8.74
C TYR A 237 26.10 -2.06 -9.77
#